data_AF-A0A5N5NFS6-F1
#
_entry.id   AF-A0A5N5NFS6-F1
#
_cell.length_a   1.000
_cell.length_b   1.000
_cell.length_c   1.000
_cell.angle_alpha   90.00
_cell.angle_beta   90.00
_cell.angle_gamma   90.00
#
_symmetry.space_group_name_H-M   'P 1'
#
loop_
_entity.id
_entity.type
_entity.pdbx_description
1 polymer ?
#
loop_
_entity_poly.entity_id
_entity_poly.type
_entity_poly.pdbx_seq_one_letter_code
_entity_poly.pdbx_strand_id
1 'polypeptide(L)'
;MSDKKMSSSRKHHLKSLMLSIAKGLLEAEEVAAEATRNAYMEETCPPLDLSGSMADLQELCKKLHSKLDKIDEDRYDLETKVSKCNKEIDDLKIKVQDLQGKFKKPALKKVRMSADSMLQALLGSKHKVNLDLRANLKQVKKEVKEESAEQVGDWRKNIEDKAGMDGRKKMFETS
;
A
#
# COMPACT_ATOMS: atom_id res chain seq x y z
N MET A 1 38.15 -20.45 23.75
CA MET A 1 36.68 -20.62 23.70
C MET A 1 36.14 -19.61 22.70
N SER A 2 35.92 -20.01 21.45
CA SER A 2 35.32 -19.11 20.44
C SER A 2 33.81 -19.15 20.60
N ASP A 3 33.23 -18.15 21.25
CA ASP A 3 31.77 -18.02 21.35
C ASP A 3 31.15 -18.04 19.96
N LYS A 4 30.37 -19.09 19.70
CA LYS A 4 29.72 -19.33 18.41
C LYS A 4 28.68 -18.24 18.18
N LYS A 5 29.06 -17.20 17.45
CA LYS A 5 28.17 -16.07 17.09
C LYS A 5 26.90 -16.61 16.44
N MET A 6 25.75 -16.10 16.88
CA MET A 6 24.42 -16.44 16.35
C MET A 6 24.40 -16.36 14.81
N SER A 7 23.79 -17.36 14.17
CA SER A 7 23.62 -17.42 12.71
C SER A 7 22.93 -16.17 12.17
N SER A 8 23.36 -15.71 10.99
CA SER A 8 22.78 -14.55 10.31
C SER A 8 21.27 -14.71 10.09
N SER A 9 20.82 -15.92 9.72
CA SER A 9 19.39 -16.23 9.53
C SER A 9 18.59 -15.99 10.82
N ARG A 10 19.10 -16.44 11.97
CA ARG A 10 18.44 -16.21 13.26
C ARG A 10 18.40 -14.72 13.63
N LYS A 11 19.47 -13.96 13.37
CA LYS A 11 19.49 -12.50 13.57
C LYS A 11 18.43 -11.79 12.72
N HIS A 12 18.31 -12.16 11.44
CA HIS A 12 17.31 -11.57 10.55
C HIS A 12 15.88 -11.91 10.98
N HIS A 13 15.64 -13.17 11.35
CA HIS A 13 14.33 -13.58 11.86
C HIS A 13 13.94 -12.80 13.12
N LEU A 14 14.84 -12.65 14.09
CA LEU A 14 14.59 -11.85 15.29
C LEU A 14 14.32 -10.38 14.97
N LYS A 15 15.08 -9.75 14.06
CA LYS A 15 14.81 -8.37 13.61
C LYS A 15 13.42 -8.25 12.97
N SER A 16 13.04 -9.22 12.15
CA SER A 16 11.71 -9.25 11.51
C SER A 16 10.60 -9.35 12.55
N LEU A 17 10.77 -10.20 13.57
CA LEU A 17 9.82 -10.31 14.67
C LEU A 17 9.72 -9.01 15.48
N MET A 18 10.85 -8.38 15.80
CA MET A 18 10.86 -7.09 16.50
C MET A 18 10.11 -6.01 15.72
N LEU A 19 10.31 -5.92 14.40
CA LEU A 19 9.59 -4.97 13.54
C LEU A 19 8.10 -5.29 13.48
N SER A 20 7.73 -6.57 13.41
CA SER A 20 6.32 -6.99 13.41
C SER A 20 5.61 -6.62 14.71
N ILE A 21 6.28 -6.81 15.86
CA ILE A 21 5.73 -6.42 17.16
C ILE A 21 5.65 -4.90 17.27
N ALA A 22 6.71 -4.18 16.89
CA ALA A 22 6.73 -2.72 16.91
C ALA A 22 5.60 -2.12 16.07
N LYS A 23 5.30 -2.71 14.91
CA LYS A 23 4.16 -2.30 14.09
C LYS A 23 2.83 -2.45 14.84
N GLY A 24 2.60 -3.59 15.49
CA GLY A 24 1.37 -3.79 16.27
C GLY A 24 1.25 -2.85 17.47
N LEU A 25 2.38 -2.48 18.10
CA LEU A 25 2.39 -1.49 19.18
C LEU A 25 2.05 -0.08 18.66
N LEU A 26 2.56 0.32 17.49
CA LEU A 26 2.22 1.61 16.88
C LEU A 26 0.73 1.68 16.52
N GLU A 27 0.17 0.61 15.96
CA GLU A 27 -1.28 0.55 15.66
C GLU A 27 -2.12 0.63 16.94
N ALA A 28 -1.70 -0.03 18.03
CA ALA A 28 -2.38 0.06 19.31
C ALA A 28 -2.27 1.45 19.95
N GLU A 29 -1.12 2.12 19.83
CA GLU A 29 -0.92 3.49 20.28
C GLU A 29 -1.80 4.48 19.51
N GLU A 30 -1.94 4.31 18.19
CA GLU A 30 -2.81 5.15 17.35
C GLU A 30 -4.28 5.05 17.79
N VAL A 31 -4.78 3.83 18.03
CA VAL A 31 -6.14 3.60 18.54
C VAL A 31 -6.32 4.22 19.93
N ALA A 32 -5.33 4.07 20.82
CA ALA A 32 -5.39 4.65 22.16
C ALA A 32 -5.37 6.19 22.13
N ALA A 33 -4.59 6.78 21.21
CA ALA A 33 -4.54 8.22 21.01
C ALA A 33 -5.88 8.76 20.48
N GLU A 34 -6.51 8.07 19.53
CA GLU A 34 -7.84 8.43 19.03
C GLU A 34 -8.91 8.32 20.12
N ALA A 35 -8.89 7.26 20.92
CA ALA A 35 -9.80 7.10 22.05
C ALA A 35 -9.61 8.23 23.10
N THR A 36 -8.37 8.58 23.41
CA THR A 36 -8.05 9.69 24.34
C THR A 36 -8.52 11.02 23.79
N ARG A 37 -8.33 11.27 22.48
CA ARG A 37 -8.84 12.47 21.80
C ARG A 37 -10.37 12.54 21.89
N ASN A 38 -11.07 11.44 21.61
CA ASN A 38 -12.53 11.41 21.64
C ASN A 38 -13.07 11.66 23.06
N ALA A 39 -12.47 11.04 24.08
CA ALA A 39 -12.82 11.28 25.48
C ALA A 39 -12.61 12.75 25.88
N TYR A 40 -11.49 13.35 25.47
CA TYR A 40 -11.23 14.78 25.71
C TYR A 40 -12.25 15.70 25.02
N MET A 41 -12.63 15.37 23.78
CA MET A 41 -13.63 16.14 23.03
C MET A 41 -15.02 16.03 23.66
N GLU A 42 -15.39 14.87 24.19
CA GLU A 42 -16.66 14.66 24.87
C GLU A 42 -16.77 15.46 26.18
N GLU A 43 -15.67 15.54 26.95
CA GLU A 43 -15.59 16.37 28.16
C GLU A 43 -15.57 17.88 27.84
N THR A 44 -14.77 18.28 26.85
CA THR A 44 -14.52 19.70 26.57
C THR A 44 -15.62 20.35 25.72
N CYS A 45 -16.24 19.57 24.83
CA CYS A 45 -17.25 20.02 23.88
C CYS A 45 -18.42 19.03 23.83
N PRO A 46 -19.23 18.94 24.91
CA PRO A 46 -20.40 18.09 24.93
C PRO A 46 -21.45 18.57 23.91
N PRO A 47 -22.39 17.69 23.49
CA PRO A 47 -23.49 18.07 22.62
C PRO A 47 -24.26 19.28 23.17
N LEU A 48 -24.57 20.23 22.28
CA LEU A 48 -25.28 21.45 22.66
C LEU A 48 -26.70 21.12 23.11
N ASP A 49 -27.04 21.56 24.32
CA ASP A 49 -28.41 21.60 24.77
C ASP A 49 -29.07 22.91 24.28
N LEU A 50 -30.05 22.76 23.39
CA LEU A 50 -30.85 23.86 22.86
C LEU A 50 -32.24 23.93 23.51
N SER A 51 -32.49 23.09 24.51
CA SER A 51 -33.71 23.16 25.30
C SER A 51 -33.57 24.32 26.29
N GLY A 52 -34.41 25.34 26.13
CA GLY A 52 -34.34 26.55 26.94
C GLY A 52 -35.24 27.65 26.43
N SER A 53 -35.36 28.71 27.23
CA SER A 53 -36.06 29.92 26.80
C SER A 53 -35.20 30.72 25.81
N MET A 54 -35.82 31.69 25.12
CA MET A 54 -35.10 32.60 24.22
C MET A 54 -33.95 33.35 24.92
N ALA A 55 -34.12 33.70 26.21
CA ALA A 55 -33.10 34.39 26.99
C ALA A 55 -31.89 33.47 27.26
N ASP A 56 -32.13 32.21 27.63
CA ASP A 56 -31.08 31.23 27.91
C ASP A 56 -30.23 30.96 26.67
N LEU A 57 -30.87 30.85 25.50
CA LEU A 57 -30.20 30.64 24.21
C LEU A 57 -29.34 31.86 23.81
N GLN A 58 -29.82 33.08 24.06
CA GLN A 58 -29.02 34.29 23.81
C GLN A 58 -27.79 34.37 24.70
N GLU A 59 -27.90 33.96 25.97
CA GLU A 59 -26.76 33.91 26.90
C GLU A 59 -25.76 32.82 26.48
N LEU A 60 -26.24 31.65 26.08
CA LEU A 60 -25.41 30.57 25.55
C LEU A 60 -24.60 31.02 24.33
N CYS A 61 -25.23 31.69 23.36
CA CYS A 61 -24.53 32.23 22.18
C CYS A 61 -23.41 33.21 22.55
N LYS A 62 -23.65 34.11 23.52
CA LYS A 62 -22.62 35.05 24.00
C LYS A 62 -21.46 34.32 24.69
N LYS A 63 -21.77 33.31 25.51
CA LYS A 63 -20.76 32.47 26.19
C LYS A 63 -19.90 31.71 25.18
N LEU A 64 -20.51 31.10 24.17
CA LEU A 64 -19.80 30.38 23.11
C LEU A 64 -18.89 31.32 22.32
N HIS A 65 -19.37 32.50 21.94
CA HIS A 65 -18.56 33.47 21.21
C HIS A 65 -17.32 33.89 22.00
N SER A 66 -17.46 34.23 23.28
CA SER A 66 -16.31 34.57 24.13
C SER A 66 -15.35 33.39 24.35
N LYS A 67 -15.85 32.16 24.39
CA LYS A 67 -15.00 30.95 24.46
C LYS A 67 -14.22 30.73 23.17
N LEU A 68 -14.83 30.98 22.00
CA LEU A 68 -14.17 30.82 20.71
C LEU A 68 -12.94 31.71 20.60
N ASP A 69 -13.04 32.98 21.01
CA ASP A 69 -11.91 33.91 20.97
C ASP A 69 -10.71 33.39 21.78
N LYS A 70 -10.97 32.90 23.00
CA LYS A 70 -9.93 32.34 23.87
C LYS A 70 -9.32 31.06 23.29
N ILE A 71 -10.16 30.16 22.77
CA ILE A 71 -9.70 28.91 22.19
C ILE A 71 -8.85 29.16 20.94
N ASP A 72 -9.19 30.16 20.12
CA ASP A 72 -8.40 30.49 18.94
C ASP A 72 -7.05 31.13 19.32
N GLU A 73 -7.02 31.96 20.37
CA GLU A 73 -5.77 32.47 20.95
C GLU A 73 -4.87 31.31 21.44
N ASP A 74 -5.41 30.38 22.23
CA ASP A 74 -4.69 29.20 22.70
C ASP A 74 -4.20 28.32 21.52
N ARG A 75 -5.05 28.14 20.50
CA ARG A 75 -4.70 27.39 19.28
C ARG A 75 -3.54 28.04 18.55
N TYR A 76 -3.56 29.37 18.40
CA TYR A 76 -2.48 30.13 17.75
C TYR A 76 -1.14 29.99 18.50
N ASP A 77 -1.18 30.06 19.82
CA ASP A 77 0.00 29.90 20.66
C ASP A 77 0.59 28.48 20.56
N LEU A 78 -0.28 27.47 20.59
CA LEU A 78 0.13 26.06 20.40
C LEU A 78 0.72 25.82 19.01
N GLU A 79 0.09 26.36 17.96
CA GLU A 79 0.59 26.27 16.59
C GLU A 79 1.96 26.93 16.45
N THR A 80 2.15 28.09 17.07
CA THR A 80 3.42 28.79 17.09
C THR A 80 4.52 27.98 17.79
N LYS A 81 4.21 27.31 18.90
CA LYS A 81 5.15 26.41 19.60
C LYS A 81 5.53 25.22 18.72
N VAL A 82 4.56 24.55 18.09
CA VAL A 82 4.80 23.43 17.16
C VAL A 82 5.65 23.87 15.98
N SER A 83 5.38 25.04 15.39
CA SER A 83 6.17 25.61 14.29
C SER A 83 7.63 25.85 14.69
N LYS A 84 7.89 26.37 15.90
CA LYS A 84 9.24 26.54 16.43
C LYS A 84 9.95 25.19 16.60
N CYS A 85 9.29 24.20 17.19
CA CYS A 85 9.85 22.85 17.34
C CYS A 85 10.16 22.20 15.99
N ASN A 86 9.28 22.35 14.99
CA ASN A 86 9.52 21.81 13.65
C ASN A 86 10.74 22.45 12.98
N LYS A 87 10.90 23.77 13.09
CA LYS A 87 12.09 24.48 12.58
C LYS A 87 13.36 23.97 13.23
N GLU A 88 13.36 23.80 14.56
CA GLU A 88 14.51 23.26 15.29
C GLU A 88 14.83 21.82 14.85
N ILE A 89 13.82 20.97 14.69
CA ILE A 89 13.99 19.60 14.18
C ILE A 89 14.63 19.61 12.79
N ASP A 90 14.19 20.49 11.90
CA ASP A 90 14.72 20.57 10.53
C ASP A 90 16.16 21.10 10.51
N ASP A 91 16.48 22.10 11.32
CA ASP A 91 17.86 22.58 11.50
C ASP A 91 18.76 21.46 12.05
N LEU A 92 18.28 20.68 13.01
CA LEU A 92 19.00 19.54 13.56
C LEU A 92 19.19 18.43 12.52
N LYS A 93 18.17 18.13 11.70
CA LYS A 93 18.29 17.17 10.59
C LYS A 93 19.38 17.60 9.60
N ILE A 94 19.44 18.88 9.25
CA ILE A 94 20.48 19.42 8.36
C ILE A 94 21.86 19.24 8.99
N LYS A 95 22.04 19.63 10.26
CA LYS A 95 23.31 19.43 10.99
C LYS A 95 23.72 17.96 11.02
N VAL A 96 22.79 17.04 11.25
CA VAL A 96 23.07 15.59 11.22
C VAL A 96 23.54 15.15 9.83
N GLN A 97 22.92 15.64 8.76
CA GLN A 97 23.34 15.33 7.39
C GLN A 97 24.74 15.87 7.08
N ASP A 98 25.04 17.10 7.49
CA ASP A 98 26.35 17.71 7.29
C ASP A 98 27.44 16.95 8.06
N LEU A 99 27.18 16.54 9.30
CA LEU A 99 28.08 15.72 10.12
C LEU A 99 28.28 14.31 9.55
N GLN A 100 27.24 13.69 9.01
CA GLN A 100 27.33 12.39 8.33
C GLN A 100 28.07 12.49 6.99
N GLY A 101 28.37 13.70 6.52
CA GLY A 101 28.97 13.99 5.24
C GLY A 101 27.92 13.97 4.12
N LYS A 102 27.63 15.15 3.56
CA LYS A 102 26.73 15.34 2.39
C LYS A 102 27.00 14.36 1.24
N PHE A 103 28.27 13.94 1.10
CA PHE A 103 28.67 12.83 0.27
C PHE A 103 29.07 11.66 1.17
N LYS A 104 28.22 10.64 1.31
CA LYS A 104 28.70 9.31 1.70
C LYS A 104 29.74 8.92 0.66
N LYS A 105 31.04 9.05 0.97
CA LYS A 105 32.10 8.55 0.10
C LYS A 105 31.73 7.11 -0.23
N PRO A 106 31.42 6.77 -1.50
CA PRO A 106 31.04 5.41 -1.85
C PRO A 106 32.17 4.53 -1.34
N ALA A 107 31.90 3.73 -0.32
CA ALA A 107 32.90 2.80 0.17
C ALA A 107 33.33 1.97 -1.04
N LEU A 108 34.63 1.93 -1.34
CA LEU A 108 35.17 1.12 -2.42
C LEU A 108 34.81 -0.33 -2.11
N LYS A 109 33.64 -0.78 -2.60
CA LYS A 109 33.18 -2.13 -2.40
C LYS A 109 34.08 -2.99 -3.28
N LYS A 110 34.82 -3.90 -2.66
CA LYS A 110 35.49 -4.99 -3.37
C LYS A 110 34.40 -5.89 -3.94
N VAL A 111 33.90 -5.54 -5.12
CA VAL A 111 32.94 -6.35 -5.87
C VAL A 111 33.67 -7.62 -6.27
N ARG A 112 33.32 -8.74 -5.66
CA ARG A 112 33.73 -10.06 -6.15
C ARG A 112 32.83 -10.41 -7.33
N MET A 113 33.33 -11.19 -8.29
CA MET A 113 32.53 -11.67 -9.42
C MET A 113 31.19 -12.22 -8.91
N SER A 114 30.08 -11.79 -9.55
CA SER A 114 28.75 -12.29 -9.21
C SER A 114 28.69 -13.79 -9.44
N ALA A 115 27.82 -14.49 -8.71
CA ALA A 115 27.59 -15.91 -8.92
C ALA A 115 27.24 -16.20 -10.39
N ASP A 116 26.48 -15.30 -11.01
CA ASP A 116 26.09 -15.38 -12.42
C ASP A 116 27.29 -15.27 -13.38
N SER A 117 28.21 -14.33 -13.12
CA SER A 117 29.44 -14.17 -13.90
C SER A 117 30.41 -15.34 -13.70
N MET A 118 30.47 -15.88 -12.48
CA MET A 118 31.27 -17.06 -12.18
C MET A 118 30.70 -18.32 -12.85
N LEU A 119 29.37 -18.52 -12.80
CA LEU A 119 28.70 -19.65 -13.43
C LEU A 119 28.78 -19.59 -14.96
N GLN A 120 28.62 -18.41 -15.56
CA GLN A 120 28.81 -18.23 -17.00
C GLN A 120 30.26 -18.54 -17.43
N ALA A 121 31.26 -18.14 -16.62
CA ALA A 121 32.67 -18.42 -16.91
C ALA A 121 33.04 -19.90 -16.72
N LEU A 122 32.46 -20.59 -15.74
CA LEU A 122 32.77 -22.00 -15.43
C LEU A 122 31.97 -23.02 -16.26
N LEU A 123 30.71 -22.70 -16.61
CA LEU A 123 29.79 -23.65 -17.24
C LEU A 123 29.40 -23.25 -18.68
N GLY A 124 29.96 -22.14 -19.18
CA GLY A 124 29.71 -21.64 -20.53
C GLY A 124 28.25 -21.24 -20.77
N SER A 125 27.87 -21.17 -22.04
CA SER A 125 26.53 -20.71 -22.47
C SER A 125 25.38 -21.67 -22.12
N LYS A 126 25.68 -22.91 -21.72
CA LYS A 126 24.67 -23.98 -21.55
C LYS A 126 23.81 -23.82 -20.30
N HIS A 127 24.28 -23.07 -19.29
CA HIS A 127 23.57 -22.83 -18.03
C HIS A 127 23.42 -21.33 -17.73
N LYS A 128 23.08 -20.52 -18.74
CA LYS A 128 22.70 -19.12 -18.52
C LYS A 128 21.30 -19.04 -17.90
N VAL A 129 21.21 -19.22 -16.59
CA VAL A 129 19.97 -19.00 -15.84
C VAL A 129 19.89 -17.50 -15.52
N ASN A 130 19.20 -16.73 -16.35
CA ASN A 130 18.93 -15.33 -16.01
C ASN A 130 18.01 -15.33 -14.76
N LEU A 131 18.59 -15.02 -13.60
CA LEU A 131 17.89 -14.88 -12.32
C LEU A 131 17.10 -13.56 -12.22
N ASP A 132 16.80 -12.92 -13.35
CA ASP A 132 15.79 -11.86 -13.43
C ASP A 132 14.42 -12.43 -13.05
N LEU A 133 13.93 -12.02 -11.88
CA LEU A 133 12.56 -12.30 -11.41
C LEU A 133 11.50 -11.93 -12.45
N ARG A 134 11.83 -10.96 -13.33
CA ARG A 134 10.96 -10.44 -14.39
C ARG A 134 10.86 -11.35 -15.61
N ALA A 135 11.90 -12.13 -15.91
CA ALA A 135 11.91 -13.04 -17.05
C ALA A 135 11.06 -14.30 -16.85
N ASN A 136 10.75 -14.63 -15.58
CA ASN A 136 9.90 -15.78 -15.21
C ASN A 136 8.40 -15.41 -15.08
N LEU A 137 8.04 -14.13 -15.24
CA LEU A 137 6.64 -13.71 -15.30
C LEU A 137 6.14 -13.88 -16.74
N LYS A 138 5.06 -14.65 -16.95
CA LYS A 138 4.47 -14.86 -18.29
C LYS A 138 4.08 -13.51 -18.90
N GLN A 139 4.78 -13.12 -19.96
CA GLN A 139 4.35 -12.06 -20.87
C GLN A 139 3.10 -12.57 -21.62
N VAL A 140 1.96 -11.89 -21.51
CA VAL A 140 0.77 -12.21 -22.31
C VAL A 140 1.14 -12.05 -23.78
N LYS A 141 1.37 -13.16 -24.47
CA LYS A 141 1.60 -13.17 -25.91
C LYS A 141 0.30 -12.77 -26.59
N LYS A 142 0.27 -11.59 -27.20
CA LYS A 142 -0.63 -11.33 -28.32
C LYS A 142 -0.04 -12.10 -29.50
N GLU A 143 -0.40 -13.36 -29.61
CA GLU A 143 -0.02 -14.22 -30.74
C GLU A 143 -0.71 -13.64 -31.98
N VAL A 144 0.06 -13.02 -32.88
CA VAL A 144 -0.36 -12.90 -34.28
C VAL A 144 -0.25 -14.30 -34.84
N LYS A 145 -1.35 -15.03 -34.65
CA LYS A 145 -1.60 -16.35 -35.16
C LYS A 145 -1.84 -16.17 -36.65
N GLU A 146 -0.83 -16.46 -37.47
CA GLU A 146 -1.01 -16.81 -38.88
C GLU A 146 -1.72 -18.17 -38.90
N GLU A 147 -3.02 -18.16 -38.57
CA GLU A 147 -3.91 -19.29 -38.73
C GLU A 147 -4.79 -19.01 -39.93
N SER A 148 -4.73 -19.96 -40.88
CA SER A 148 -5.63 -20.15 -42.01
C SER A 148 -6.98 -19.47 -41.83
N ALA A 149 -7.25 -18.47 -42.68
CA ALA A 149 -8.50 -17.72 -42.76
C ALA A 149 -9.73 -18.57 -43.18
N GLU A 150 -9.64 -19.90 -43.11
CA GLU A 150 -10.70 -20.86 -43.47
C GLU A 150 -11.51 -21.34 -42.25
N GLN A 151 -11.09 -21.01 -41.02
CA GLN A 151 -11.77 -21.46 -39.79
C GLN A 151 -12.48 -20.34 -39.02
N VAL A 152 -12.89 -19.27 -39.70
CA VAL A 152 -13.89 -18.31 -39.20
C VAL A 152 -15.11 -18.43 -40.11
N GLY A 153 -15.87 -19.51 -39.91
CA GLY A 153 -17.10 -19.77 -40.66
C GLY A 153 -18.10 -18.62 -40.50
N ASP A 154 -18.65 -18.16 -41.62
CA ASP A 154 -19.72 -17.17 -41.70
C ASP A 154 -20.96 -17.67 -40.92
N TRP A 155 -21.36 -16.93 -39.89
CA TRP A 155 -22.48 -17.28 -39.00
C TRP A 155 -23.87 -16.95 -39.58
N ARG A 156 -23.95 -16.60 -40.86
CA ARG A 156 -25.23 -16.52 -41.58
C ARG A 156 -25.78 -17.94 -41.84
N LYS A 157 -26.40 -18.51 -40.81
CA LYS A 157 -27.37 -19.61 -40.94
C LYS A 157 -28.45 -19.20 -41.94
N ASN A 158 -28.44 -19.85 -43.10
CA ASN A 158 -29.58 -19.86 -44.01
C ASN A 158 -30.73 -20.55 -43.29
N ILE A 159 -31.77 -19.80 -42.93
CA ILE A 159 -33.00 -20.34 -42.38
C ILE A 159 -33.75 -20.94 -43.57
N GLU A 160 -33.72 -22.27 -43.72
CA GLU A 160 -34.68 -22.96 -44.59
C GLU A 160 -36.05 -22.85 -43.90
N ASP A 161 -36.83 -21.87 -44.34
CA ASP A 161 -38.26 -21.78 -44.07
C ASP A 161 -38.89 -23.13 -44.44
N LYS A 162 -39.45 -23.83 -43.45
CA LYS A 162 -40.28 -25.03 -43.64
C LYS A 162 -41.64 -24.66 -44.25
N ALA A 163 -41.63 -23.94 -45.37
CA ALA A 163 -42.78 -23.76 -46.22
C ALA A 163 -42.97 -25.04 -47.06
N GLY A 164 -43.92 -25.89 -46.68
CA GLY A 164 -44.52 -26.82 -47.64
C GLY A 164 -44.21 -28.32 -47.51
N MET A 165 -43.93 -28.88 -46.33
CA MET A 165 -44.04 -30.33 -46.13
C MET A 165 -45.25 -30.70 -45.28
N ASP A 166 -46.43 -30.49 -45.86
CA ASP A 166 -47.69 -31.08 -45.41
C ASP A 166 -47.78 -32.52 -45.92
N GLY A 167 -47.62 -33.49 -45.02
CA GLY A 167 -47.70 -34.92 -45.36
C GLY A 167 -47.02 -35.84 -44.35
N ARG A 168 -47.79 -36.77 -43.79
CA ARG A 168 -47.36 -37.76 -42.78
C ARG A 168 -46.23 -38.67 -43.31
N LYS A 169 -44.99 -38.45 -42.86
CA LYS A 169 -43.88 -39.39 -43.09
C LYS A 169 -44.10 -40.68 -42.28
N LYS A 170 -44.46 -41.76 -42.97
CA LYS A 170 -44.45 -43.13 -42.42
C LYS A 170 -43.00 -43.59 -42.29
N MET A 171 -42.57 -43.96 -41.08
CA MET A 171 -41.35 -44.71 -40.86
C MET A 171 -41.76 -46.14 -40.49
N PHE A 172 -41.30 -47.12 -41.25
CA PHE A 172 -41.27 -48.52 -40.82
C PHE A 172 -39.78 -48.90 -40.73
N GLU A 173 -39.39 -49.40 -39.56
CA GLU A 173 -38.05 -49.93 -39.30
C GLU A 173 -37.95 -51.36 -39.85
N THR A 174 -36.88 -51.65 -40.59
CA THR A 174 -36.45 -53.01 -40.90
C THR A 174 -35.09 -53.28 -40.28
N SER A 175 -34.99 -54.50 -39.74
CA SER A 175 -33.99 -55.08 -38.85
C SER A 175 -32.53 -54.95 -39.25
#